data_AF-K7YZC3-F1
#
_entry.id   AF-K7YZC3-F1
#
_cell.length_a   1.000
_cell.length_b   1.000
_cell.length_c   1.000
_cell.angle_alpha   90.00
_cell.angle_beta   90.00
_cell.angle_gamma   90.00
#
_symmetry.space_group_name_H-M   'P 1'
#
loop_
_entity.id
_entity.type
_entity.pdbx_description
1 polymer ?
#
loop_
_entity_poly.entity_id
_entity_poly.type
_entity_poly.pdbx_seq_one_letter_code
_entity_poly.pdbx_strand_id
1 'polypeptide(L)'
;MKKLAVLSLSLLFALPGFAKGLSAAETNAKALEILIDSASAITLEGDVRSDEKLSAILSRAMISAGQGAATIKNNCIFVSYDGIFECHLDIQHLIDGVSYGETVISYETFADKDGAPDKMLINKVRVSRGH
;
A
#
# COMPACT_ATOMS: atom_id res chain seq x y z
N MET A 1 -59.37 14.98 37.43
CA MET A 1 -58.66 13.70 37.19
C MET A 1 -57.70 13.91 36.02
N LYS A 2 -56.39 13.80 36.28
CA LYS A 2 -55.31 13.98 35.30
C LYS A 2 -55.26 12.77 34.35
N LYS A 3 -55.10 12.97 33.04
CA LYS A 3 -54.57 11.94 32.14
C LYS A 3 -53.42 12.51 31.33
N LEU A 4 -52.27 11.87 31.54
CA LEU A 4 -50.94 12.18 31.04
C LEU A 4 -50.87 12.04 29.51
N ALA A 5 -50.18 12.99 28.90
CA ALA A 5 -49.64 12.83 27.55
C ALA A 5 -48.56 11.74 27.57
N VAL A 6 -48.66 10.77 26.66
CA VAL A 6 -47.62 9.78 26.38
C VAL A 6 -46.66 10.44 25.37
N LEU A 7 -45.52 10.91 25.87
CA LEU A 7 -44.42 11.39 25.06
C LEU A 7 -43.63 10.16 24.60
N SER A 8 -43.81 9.77 23.33
CA SER A 8 -43.06 8.68 22.69
C SER A 8 -41.59 9.11 22.58
N LEU A 9 -40.76 8.65 23.51
CA LEU A 9 -39.32 8.87 23.50
C LEU A 9 -38.71 7.96 22.42
N SER A 10 -38.61 8.48 21.19
CA SER A 10 -37.89 7.84 20.10
C SER A 10 -36.41 7.77 20.46
N LEU A 11 -35.96 6.61 20.93
CA LEU A 11 -34.54 6.28 21.06
C LEU A 11 -33.90 6.44 19.68
N LEU A 12 -33.19 7.56 19.47
CA LEU A 12 -32.17 7.67 18.43
C LEU A 12 -31.10 6.63 18.79
N PHE A 13 -31.13 5.50 18.10
CA PHE A 13 -29.94 4.66 17.97
C PHE A 13 -28.91 5.47 17.17
N ALA A 14 -28.06 6.21 17.88
CA ALA A 14 -26.80 6.64 17.33
C ALA A 14 -25.99 5.35 17.08
N LEU A 15 -26.05 4.87 15.84
CA LEU A 15 -25.10 3.86 15.37
C LEU A 15 -23.70 4.43 15.65
N PRO A 16 -22.79 3.67 16.28
CA PRO A 16 -21.41 4.10 16.36
C PRO A 16 -20.96 4.33 14.91
N GLY A 17 -20.53 5.57 14.62
CA GLY A 17 -19.98 5.91 13.33
C GLY A 17 -18.89 4.90 13.03
N PHE A 18 -19.11 4.07 12.01
CA PHE A 18 -18.08 3.21 11.46
C PHE A 18 -16.87 4.11 11.22
N ALA A 19 -15.79 3.86 11.96
CA ALA A 19 -14.50 4.49 11.68
C ALA A 19 -14.28 4.32 10.18
N LYS A 20 -14.19 5.43 9.44
CA LYS A 20 -13.85 5.42 8.01
C LYS A 20 -12.39 4.97 7.91
N GLY A 21 -12.16 3.66 8.02
CA GLY A 21 -10.90 3.06 7.61
C GLY A 21 -10.73 3.27 6.11
N LEU A 22 -9.49 3.41 5.66
CA LEU A 22 -9.18 3.46 4.24
C LEU A 22 -9.68 2.19 3.55
N SER A 23 -10.21 2.34 2.34
CA SER A 23 -10.46 1.18 1.49
C SER A 23 -9.14 0.50 1.12
N ALA A 24 -9.21 -0.79 0.72
CA ALA A 24 -8.03 -1.51 0.25
C ALA A 24 -7.36 -0.82 -0.95
N ALA A 25 -8.15 -0.20 -1.83
CA ALA A 25 -7.63 0.52 -3.00
C ALA A 25 -6.89 1.81 -2.61
N GLU A 26 -7.45 2.59 -1.68
CA GLU A 26 -6.79 3.81 -1.16
C GLU A 26 -5.50 3.48 -0.42
N THR A 27 -5.51 2.41 0.38
CA THR A 27 -4.32 1.93 1.09
C THR A 27 -3.23 1.52 0.10
N ASN A 28 -3.60 0.75 -0.92
CA ASN A 28 -2.67 0.27 -1.94
C ASN A 28 -2.04 1.42 -2.74
N ALA A 29 -2.82 2.44 -3.09
CA ALA A 29 -2.34 3.63 -3.79
C ALA A 29 -1.39 4.46 -2.90
N LYS A 30 -1.77 4.70 -1.63
CA LYS A 30 -0.95 5.50 -0.72
C LYS A 30 0.36 4.82 -0.34
N ALA A 31 0.32 3.51 -0.10
CA ALA A 31 1.52 2.73 0.18
C ALA A 31 2.53 2.83 -0.97
N LEU A 32 2.05 2.78 -2.22
CA LEU A 32 2.90 2.95 -3.39
C LEU A 32 3.47 4.36 -3.50
N GLU A 33 2.65 5.40 -3.28
CA GLU A 33 3.08 6.80 -3.26
C GLU A 33 4.25 6.99 -2.29
N ILE A 34 4.11 6.49 -1.06
CA ILE A 34 5.11 6.65 0.00
C ILE A 34 6.37 5.83 -0.30
N LEU A 35 6.23 4.63 -0.88
CA LEU A 35 7.37 3.85 -1.35
C LEU A 35 8.19 4.65 -2.38
N ILE A 36 7.52 5.29 -3.34
CA ILE A 36 8.15 6.11 -4.38
C ILE A 36 8.84 7.33 -3.77
N ASP A 37 8.16 8.08 -2.91
CA ASP A 37 8.69 9.30 -2.28
C ASP A 37 9.90 8.99 -1.39
N SER A 38 9.88 7.84 -0.70
CA SER A 38 10.94 7.41 0.21
C SER A 38 12.08 6.65 -0.51
N ALA A 39 11.95 6.38 -1.81
CA ALA A 39 12.82 5.44 -2.53
C ALA A 39 14.31 5.82 -2.56
N SER A 40 14.64 7.09 -2.34
CA SER A 40 16.03 7.55 -2.28
C SER A 40 16.71 7.29 -0.93
N ALA A 41 15.94 7.18 0.15
CA ALA A 41 16.42 7.07 1.53
C ALA A 41 16.38 5.62 2.06
N ILE A 42 15.61 4.74 1.41
CA ILE A 42 15.45 3.35 1.82
C ILE A 42 16.71 2.54 1.53
N THR A 43 17.15 1.79 2.54
CA THR A 43 18.17 0.73 2.36
C THR A 43 17.48 -0.54 1.86
N LEU A 44 18.03 -1.14 0.82
CA LEU A 44 17.49 -2.35 0.22
C LEU A 44 18.13 -3.61 0.81
N GLU A 45 17.32 -4.65 0.97
CA GLU A 45 17.77 -6.01 1.28
C GLU A 45 17.40 -7.00 0.16
N GLY A 46 17.99 -8.19 0.18
CA GLY A 46 17.65 -9.29 -0.73
C GLY A 46 18.56 -9.36 -1.95
N ASP A 47 18.00 -9.67 -3.11
CA ASP A 47 18.74 -9.75 -4.38
C ASP A 47 18.96 -8.34 -4.94
N VAL A 48 19.91 -7.61 -4.35
CA VAL A 48 20.28 -6.25 -4.73
C VAL A 48 21.78 -6.10 -4.91
N ARG A 49 22.19 -5.26 -5.86
CA ARG A 49 23.60 -4.88 -6.02
C ARG A 49 23.98 -3.87 -4.94
N SER A 50 25.26 -3.84 -4.55
CA SER A 50 25.76 -3.02 -3.43
C SER A 50 25.51 -1.51 -3.59
N ASP A 51 25.39 -1.03 -4.81
CA ASP A 51 25.16 0.38 -5.17
C ASP A 51 23.74 0.64 -5.69
N GLU A 52 22.88 -0.38 -5.73
CA GLU A 52 21.55 -0.25 -6.28
C GLU A 52 20.61 0.50 -5.32
N LYS A 53 19.84 1.44 -5.88
CA LYS A 53 18.86 2.23 -5.16
C LYS A 53 17.45 1.86 -5.60
N LEU A 54 16.50 1.93 -4.67
CA LEU A 54 15.10 1.66 -4.98
C LEU A 54 14.58 2.61 -6.06
N SER A 55 14.93 3.89 -5.95
CA SER A 55 14.58 4.91 -6.95
C SER A 55 15.04 4.53 -8.36
N ALA A 56 16.24 3.96 -8.50
CA ALA A 56 16.75 3.52 -9.80
C ALA A 56 15.98 2.30 -10.35
N ILE A 57 15.58 1.35 -9.49
CA ILE A 57 14.73 0.22 -9.89
C ILE A 57 13.38 0.72 -10.37
N LEU A 58 12.73 1.57 -9.57
CA LEU A 58 11.39 2.10 -9.87
C LEU A 58 11.39 2.99 -11.12
N SER A 59 12.38 3.88 -11.29
CA SER A 59 12.48 4.70 -12.50
C SER A 59 12.62 3.86 -13.77
N ARG A 60 13.45 2.81 -13.76
CA ARG A 60 13.57 1.89 -14.91
C ARG A 60 12.25 1.19 -15.20
N ALA A 61 11.59 0.66 -14.17
CA ALA A 61 10.31 -0.01 -14.31
C ALA A 61 9.23 0.92 -14.90
N MET A 62 9.12 2.15 -14.39
CA MET A 62 8.15 3.15 -14.87
C MET A 62 8.39 3.55 -16.32
N ILE A 63 9.65 3.72 -16.72
CA ILE A 63 10.02 3.98 -18.12
C ILE A 63 9.61 2.80 -19.01
N SER A 64 9.95 1.56 -18.62
CA SER A 64 9.56 0.36 -19.36
C SER A 64 8.04 0.21 -19.45
N ALA A 65 7.30 0.48 -18.37
CA ALA A 65 5.84 0.42 -18.36
C ALA A 65 5.21 1.47 -19.29
N GLY A 66 5.75 2.70 -19.30
CA GLY A 66 5.33 3.75 -20.23
C GLY A 66 5.58 3.41 -21.70
N GLN A 67 6.48 2.47 -21.98
CA GLN A 67 6.76 1.93 -23.32
C GLN A 67 6.00 0.63 -23.63
N GLY A 68 5.16 0.13 -22.71
CA GLY A 68 4.48 -1.15 -22.84
C GLY A 68 5.38 -2.38 -22.65
N ALA A 69 6.62 -2.19 -22.18
CA ALA A 69 7.61 -3.24 -21.96
C ALA A 69 7.68 -3.72 -20.49
N ALA A 70 6.76 -3.27 -19.64
CA ALA A 70 6.59 -3.79 -18.29
C ALA A 70 5.16 -3.61 -17.78
N THR A 71 4.73 -4.50 -16.89
CA THR A 71 3.55 -4.32 -16.02
C THR A 71 4.02 -4.10 -14.59
N ILE A 72 3.34 -3.21 -13.88
CA ILE A 72 3.63 -2.88 -12.49
C ILE A 72 2.34 -3.05 -11.69
N LYS A 73 2.39 -3.86 -10.64
CA LYS A 73 1.23 -4.13 -9.78
C LYS A 73 1.63 -4.04 -8.32
N ASN A 74 1.01 -3.10 -7.60
CA ASN A 74 1.11 -3.05 -6.15
C ASN A 74 -0.08 -3.78 -5.52
N ASN A 75 0.17 -4.53 -4.46
CA ASN A 75 -0.87 -5.13 -3.64
C ASN A 75 -0.49 -5.09 -2.17
N CYS A 76 -1.38 -4.55 -1.34
CA CYS A 76 -1.19 -4.47 0.10
C CYS A 76 -2.25 -5.31 0.83
N ILE A 77 -1.82 -6.05 1.84
CA ILE A 77 -2.69 -6.81 2.75
C ILE A 77 -2.57 -6.24 4.16
N PHE A 78 -3.69 -6.20 4.88
CA PHE A 78 -3.70 -5.81 6.29
C PHE A 78 -3.28 -7.00 7.16
N VAL A 79 -2.30 -6.80 8.03
CA VAL A 79 -1.65 -7.90 8.78
C VAL A 79 -1.84 -7.80 10.28
N SER A 80 -1.95 -6.59 10.85
CA SER A 80 -2.11 -6.41 12.30
C SER A 80 -3.09 -5.29 12.65
N TYR A 81 -3.78 -5.46 13.79
CA TYR A 81 -4.63 -4.44 14.43
C TYR A 81 -3.92 -3.08 14.60
N ASP A 82 -2.58 -3.08 14.70
CA ASP A 82 -1.75 -1.88 14.85
C ASP A 82 -1.59 -1.06 13.56
N GLY A 83 -2.35 -1.35 12.50
CA GLY A 83 -2.30 -0.60 11.24
C GLY A 83 -1.17 -1.03 10.31
N ILE A 84 -0.64 -2.25 10.47
CA ILE A 84 0.47 -2.77 9.66
C ILE A 84 -0.08 -3.38 8.38
N PHE A 85 0.49 -2.98 7.25
CA PHE A 85 0.25 -3.56 5.93
C PHE A 85 1.53 -4.15 5.37
N GLU A 86 1.42 -5.36 4.82
CA GLU A 86 2.45 -5.96 3.99
C GLU A 86 2.09 -5.71 2.53
N CYS A 87 3.01 -5.12 1.78
CA CYS A 87 2.79 -4.73 0.40
C CYS A 87 3.83 -5.40 -0.51
N HIS A 88 3.36 -5.84 -1.67
CA HIS A 88 4.17 -6.44 -2.72
C HIS A 88 4.00 -5.60 -3.98
N LEU A 89 5.11 -5.09 -4.49
CA LEU A 89 5.17 -4.42 -5.79
C LEU A 89 5.84 -5.38 -6.78
N ASP A 90 5.03 -5.94 -7.65
CA ASP A 90 5.45 -6.86 -8.71
C ASP A 90 5.72 -6.06 -9.98
N ILE A 91 6.94 -6.20 -10.50
CA ILE A 91 7.38 -5.60 -11.75
C ILE A 91 7.72 -6.74 -12.71
N GLN A 92 6.90 -6.90 -13.74
CA GLN A 92 7.06 -7.94 -14.74
C GLN A 92 7.45 -7.31 -16.07
N HIS A 93 8.65 -7.64 -16.57
CA HIS A 93 9.16 -7.14 -17.83
C HIS A 93 8.67 -7.99 -19.01
N LEU A 94 8.34 -7.31 -20.11
CA LEU A 94 7.76 -7.92 -21.29
C LEU A 94 8.67 -7.72 -22.51
N ILE A 95 8.79 -8.76 -23.33
CA ILE A 95 9.34 -8.71 -24.69
C ILE A 95 8.24 -9.25 -25.61
N ASP A 96 7.77 -8.43 -26.55
CA ASP A 96 6.68 -8.78 -27.46
C ASP A 96 5.42 -9.32 -26.74
N GLY A 97 5.13 -8.77 -25.55
CA GLY A 97 4.00 -9.18 -24.70
C GLY A 97 4.23 -10.44 -23.87
N VAL A 98 5.40 -11.08 -23.97
CA VAL A 98 5.77 -12.26 -23.19
C VAL A 98 6.61 -11.85 -21.97
N SER A 99 6.26 -12.37 -20.80
CA SER A 99 7.04 -12.19 -19.58
C SER A 99 8.45 -12.75 -19.74
N TYR A 100 9.46 -11.92 -19.49
CA TYR A 100 10.88 -12.29 -19.58
C TYR A 100 11.64 -12.13 -18.25
N GLY A 101 11.02 -11.51 -17.24
CA GLY A 101 11.58 -11.49 -15.90
C GLY A 101 10.71 -10.75 -14.91
N GLU A 102 10.87 -11.10 -13.65
CA GLU A 102 10.13 -10.55 -12.53
C GLU A 102 11.07 -9.96 -11.48
N THR A 103 10.71 -8.77 -11.00
CA THR A 103 11.26 -8.17 -9.79
C THR A 103 10.12 -7.92 -8.81
N VAL A 104 10.19 -8.55 -7.65
CA VAL A 104 9.23 -8.36 -6.55
C VAL A 104 9.89 -7.50 -5.48
N ILE A 105 9.21 -6.43 -5.08
CA ILE A 105 9.61 -5.57 -3.97
C ILE A 105 8.60 -5.77 -2.85
N SER A 106 8.99 -6.48 -1.79
CA SER A 106 8.19 -6.67 -0.58
C SER A 106 8.54 -5.58 0.42
N TYR A 107 7.53 -4.91 0.97
CA TYR A 107 7.72 -3.85 1.94
C TYR A 107 6.59 -3.78 2.97
N GLU A 108 6.95 -3.33 4.17
CA GLU A 108 5.99 -3.11 5.27
C GLU A 108 5.70 -1.61 5.40
N THR A 109 4.42 -1.27 5.56
CA THR A 109 3.98 0.09 5.85
C THR A 109 3.02 0.13 7.05
N PHE A 110 3.06 1.24 7.80
CA PHE A 110 2.33 1.41 9.06
C PHE A 110 1.38 2.60 8.97
N ALA A 111 0.07 2.39 8.93
CA ALA A 111 -0.88 3.49 9.18
C ALA A 111 -0.97 3.73 10.70
N ASP A 112 -0.90 4.98 11.14
CA ASP A 112 -1.18 5.36 12.55
C ASP A 112 -2.55 4.81 13.00
N LYS A 113 -2.81 4.70 14.31
CA LYS A 113 -4.03 4.12 14.93
C LYS A 113 -5.36 4.64 14.36
N ASP A 114 -5.32 5.80 13.70
CA ASP A 114 -6.46 6.46 13.06
C ASP A 114 -6.62 6.07 11.58
N GLY A 115 -5.81 5.14 11.05
CA GLY A 115 -5.79 4.75 9.65
C GLY A 115 -5.34 5.88 8.71
N ALA A 116 -4.62 6.88 9.22
CA ALA A 116 -4.31 8.09 8.47
C ALA A 116 -3.25 7.82 7.38
N PRO A 117 -3.59 7.96 6.08
CA PRO A 117 -2.70 7.63 4.97
C PRO A 117 -1.40 8.46 4.94
N ASP A 118 -1.44 9.70 5.45
CA ASP A 118 -0.31 10.64 5.39
C ASP A 118 0.81 10.38 6.41
N LYS A 119 0.63 9.36 7.27
CA LYS A 119 1.61 8.96 8.30
C LYS A 119 2.22 7.59 8.05
N MET A 120 1.96 7.01 6.89
CA MET A 120 2.52 5.71 6.51
C MET A 120 4.06 5.79 6.42
N LEU A 121 4.74 4.85 7.08
CA LEU A 121 6.20 4.77 7.11
C LEU A 121 6.65 3.43 6.55
N ILE A 122 7.69 3.43 5.71
CA ILE A 122 8.32 2.21 5.22
C ILE A 122 9.40 1.75 6.20
N ASN A 123 9.27 0.54 6.74
CA ASN A 123 10.26 -0.02 7.67
C ASN A 123 11.32 -0.85 6.96
N LYS A 124 10.88 -1.76 6.10
CA LYS A 124 11.73 -2.74 5.44
C LYS A 124 11.36 -2.83 3.97
N VAL A 125 12.37 -2.89 3.10
CA VAL A 125 12.18 -3.17 1.68
C VAL A 125 13.13 -4.27 1.25
N ARG A 126 12.56 -5.36 0.75
CA ARG A 126 13.29 -6.51 0.24
C ARG A 126 13.01 -6.69 -1.24
N VAL A 127 14.06 -6.80 -2.02
CA VAL A 127 13.98 -7.12 -3.45
C VAL A 127 14.23 -8.60 -3.65
N SER A 128 13.39 -9.23 -4.46
CA SER A 128 13.57 -10.58 -4.96
C SER A 128 13.50 -10.53 -6.48
N ARG A 129 14.42 -11.23 -7.16
CA ARG A 129 14.43 -11.35 -8.61
C ARG A 129 14.55 -12.82 -8.98
N GLY A 130 13.87 -13.23 -10.03
CA GLY A 130 13.91 -14.65 -10.38
C GLY A 130 13.03 -15.01 -11.55
N HIS A 131 13.68 -14.98 -12.73
CA HIS A 131 13.47 -15.65 -14.02
C HIS A 131 12.04 -15.99 -14.47
#